data_AF-A0A0A1Z9Q1-F1
#
_entry.id   AF-A0A0A1Z9Q1-F1
#
_cell.length_a   1.000
_cell.length_b   1.000
_cell.length_c   1.000
_cell.angle_alpha   90.00
_cell.angle_beta   90.00
_cell.angle_gamma   90.00
#
_symmetry.space_group_name_H-M   'P 1'
#
loop_
_entity.id
_entity.type
_entity.pdbx_description
1 polymer ?
#
loop_
_entity_poly.entity_id
_entity_poly.type
_entity_poly.pdbx_seq_one_letter_code
_entity_poly.pdbx_strand_id
1 'polypeptide(L)'
;MAKFDEPFHANLDTQKVMIGGKSLEQRKSDLEAGVARIGGFWRHPNYFQAYLHSASLLIEQGRATETLDEVGLPAFYLQRHAIELLLKSLLSWLTNISDLRNDLGRSKEQPSDDLKDALRKSHDLKKLHGHLLEFGAALNVPPPPAELGSLIESMGQVEITETWSRYSSSSKKSKDGARIQVKHIPEEILIPIVELQEGLDAIAVLVSARVAFGETYEDELHDIWAQLNADLDRA
;
A
#
# COMPACT_ATOMS: atom_id res chain seq x y z
N MET A 1 -2.85 -27.02 -16.39
CA MET A 1 -3.17 -26.77 -14.97
C MET A 1 -1.88 -26.94 -14.17
N ALA A 2 -1.33 -25.86 -13.60
CA ALA A 2 -0.11 -25.94 -12.79
C ALA A 2 -0.36 -26.86 -11.59
N LYS A 3 0.49 -27.87 -11.39
CA LYS A 3 0.52 -28.65 -10.15
C LYS A 3 1.39 -27.86 -9.17
N PHE A 4 0.79 -27.39 -8.09
CA PHE A 4 1.52 -26.72 -7.01
C PHE A 4 2.00 -27.77 -6.01
N ASP A 5 3.22 -27.60 -5.49
CA ASP A 5 3.84 -28.53 -4.54
C ASP A 5 3.12 -28.55 -3.18
N GLU A 6 2.39 -27.48 -2.85
CA GLU A 6 1.62 -27.35 -1.62
C GLU A 6 0.13 -27.03 -1.90
N PRO A 7 -0.81 -27.64 -1.15
CA PRO A 7 -2.22 -27.33 -1.26
C PRO A 7 -2.51 -25.89 -0.80
N PHE A 8 -3.34 -25.20 -1.58
CA PHE A 8 -3.81 -23.87 -1.20
C PHE A 8 -4.89 -23.98 -0.12
N HIS A 9 -4.60 -23.46 1.06
CA HIS A 9 -5.58 -23.30 2.14
C HIS A 9 -6.03 -21.85 2.20
N ALA A 10 -7.21 -21.53 1.68
CA ALA A 10 -7.79 -20.20 1.75
C ALA A 10 -8.31 -19.90 3.17
N ASN A 11 -8.05 -18.70 3.68
CA ASN A 11 -8.78 -18.16 4.81
C ASN A 11 -9.96 -17.34 4.29
N LEU A 12 -11.16 -17.92 4.33
CA LEU A 12 -12.40 -17.27 3.88
C LEU A 12 -12.96 -16.28 4.91
N ASP A 13 -12.32 -16.18 6.09
CA ASP A 13 -12.71 -15.27 7.17
C ASP A 13 -11.74 -14.08 7.17
N THR A 14 -12.26 -12.95 6.69
CA THR A 14 -11.54 -11.87 6.00
C THR A 14 -11.05 -10.75 6.92
N GLN A 15 -10.15 -9.90 6.40
CA GLN A 15 -9.39 -8.80 7.06
C GLN A 15 -7.99 -9.14 7.62
N LYS A 16 -7.52 -10.39 7.56
CA LYS A 16 -6.20 -10.76 8.10
C LYS A 16 -5.05 -10.52 7.11
N VAL A 17 -3.86 -10.25 7.63
CA VAL A 17 -2.60 -9.97 6.89
C VAL A 17 -2.16 -11.10 5.94
N MET A 18 -2.67 -12.33 6.13
CA MET A 18 -2.34 -13.50 5.31
C MET A 18 -3.62 -14.24 4.91
N ILE A 19 -3.86 -14.38 3.59
CA ILE A 19 -5.09 -14.94 3.02
C ILE A 19 -4.97 -16.45 2.74
N GLY A 20 -3.76 -17.04 2.72
CA GLY A 20 -3.66 -18.49 2.52
C GLY A 20 -2.35 -19.18 2.88
N GLY A 21 -2.37 -20.52 2.75
CA GLY A 21 -1.17 -21.37 2.71
C GLY A 21 -0.88 -22.24 3.94
N LYS A 22 -1.73 -22.28 4.97
CA LYS A 22 -1.59 -23.19 6.13
C LYS A 22 -2.89 -23.91 6.46
N SER A 23 -2.80 -25.20 6.82
CA SER A 23 -3.93 -25.91 7.44
C SER A 23 -4.29 -25.27 8.79
N LEU A 24 -5.51 -25.54 9.28
CA LEU A 24 -5.96 -25.01 10.57
C LEU A 24 -5.09 -25.52 11.73
N GLU A 25 -4.66 -26.79 11.66
CA GLU A 25 -3.80 -27.42 12.66
C GLU A 25 -2.42 -26.76 12.71
N GLN A 26 -1.80 -26.55 11.54
CA GLN A 26 -0.50 -25.88 11.47
C GLN A 26 -0.60 -24.42 11.93
N ARG A 27 -1.68 -23.72 11.58
CA ARG A 27 -1.93 -22.36 12.05
C ARG A 27 -2.03 -22.32 13.58
N LYS A 28 -2.80 -23.23 14.18
CA LYS A 28 -2.96 -23.31 15.63
C LYS A 28 -1.62 -23.61 16.34
N SER A 29 -0.88 -24.61 15.86
CA SER A 29 0.42 -24.98 16.43
C SER A 29 1.45 -23.85 16.34
N ASP A 30 1.54 -23.17 15.19
CA ASP A 30 2.46 -22.05 15.01
C ASP A 30 2.09 -20.86 15.93
N LEU A 31 0.78 -20.60 16.14
CA LEU A 31 0.31 -19.56 17.07
C LEU A 31 0.65 -19.88 18.52
N GLU A 32 0.40 -21.12 18.97
CA GLU A 32 0.76 -21.57 20.31
C GLU A 32 2.28 -21.51 20.55
N ALA A 33 3.08 -21.78 19.52
CA ALA A 33 4.54 -21.71 19.58
C ALA A 33 5.11 -20.29 19.41
N GLY A 34 4.30 -19.30 19.01
CA GLY A 34 4.78 -17.95 18.71
C GLY A 34 5.71 -17.87 17.49
N VAL A 35 5.52 -18.75 16.49
CA VAL A 35 6.40 -18.86 15.31
C VAL A 35 5.72 -18.36 14.04
N ALA A 36 6.40 -17.51 13.30
CA ALA A 36 6.03 -17.14 11.93
C ALA A 36 6.76 -18.01 10.90
N ARG A 37 6.07 -18.43 9.84
CA ARG A 37 6.65 -19.13 8.69
C ARG A 37 6.36 -18.33 7.43
N ILE A 38 7.40 -17.87 6.75
CA ILE A 38 7.33 -16.96 5.61
C ILE A 38 8.09 -17.61 4.44
N GLY A 39 7.60 -17.42 3.21
CA GLY A 39 8.22 -17.93 1.99
C GLY A 39 7.49 -19.10 1.34
N GLY A 40 7.82 -19.36 0.07
CA GLY A 40 7.05 -20.25 -0.81
C GLY A 40 5.96 -19.52 -1.57
N PHE A 41 5.35 -20.20 -2.54
CA PHE A 41 4.42 -19.59 -3.51
C PHE A 41 3.20 -18.90 -2.87
N TRP A 42 2.70 -19.45 -1.75
CA TRP A 42 1.45 -18.99 -1.12
C TRP A 42 1.65 -18.07 0.10
N ARG A 43 2.88 -17.83 0.56
CA ARG A 43 3.15 -17.24 1.89
C ARG A 43 4.00 -15.98 1.82
N HIS A 44 3.48 -14.97 1.12
CA HIS A 44 4.04 -13.63 1.09
C HIS A 44 3.24 -12.69 2.01
N PRO A 45 3.91 -11.85 2.81
CA PRO A 45 3.22 -10.92 3.70
C PRO A 45 2.53 -9.83 2.88
N ASN A 46 1.29 -9.49 3.25
CA ASN A 46 0.67 -8.25 2.81
C ASN A 46 1.21 -7.10 3.68
N TYR A 47 2.27 -6.43 3.21
CA TYR A 47 2.91 -5.36 3.97
C TYR A 47 1.97 -4.16 4.20
N PHE A 48 1.09 -3.81 3.25
CA PHE A 48 0.09 -2.76 3.47
C PHE A 48 -0.77 -3.07 4.69
N GLN A 49 -1.36 -4.26 4.73
CA GLN A 49 -2.20 -4.70 5.85
C GLN A 49 -1.39 -4.80 7.15
N ALA A 50 -0.16 -5.30 7.10
CA ALA A 50 0.69 -5.40 8.28
C ALA A 50 0.96 -4.01 8.90
N TYR A 51 1.31 -3.01 8.09
CA TYR A 51 1.57 -1.65 8.56
C TYR A 51 0.30 -0.96 9.06
N LEU A 52 -0.83 -1.13 8.36
CA LEU A 52 -2.14 -0.62 8.78
C LEU A 52 -2.53 -1.14 10.17
N HIS A 53 -2.45 -2.46 10.38
CA HIS A 53 -2.79 -3.07 11.67
C HIS A 53 -1.80 -2.70 12.77
N SER A 54 -0.50 -2.59 12.43
CA SER A 54 0.52 -2.21 13.40
C SER A 54 0.33 -0.77 13.89
N ALA A 55 -0.07 0.14 13.01
CA ALA A 55 -0.40 1.51 13.38
C ALA A 55 -1.60 1.56 14.34
N SER A 56 -2.69 0.84 14.00
CA SER A 56 -3.88 0.72 14.85
C SER A 56 -3.53 0.19 16.26
N LEU A 57 -2.83 -0.95 16.34
CA LEU A 57 -2.42 -1.53 17.63
C LEU A 57 -1.54 -0.59 18.46
N LEU A 58 -0.64 0.14 17.80
CA LEU A 58 0.24 1.08 18.48
C LEU A 58 -0.52 2.28 19.04
N ILE A 59 -1.51 2.79 18.30
CA ILE A 59 -2.39 3.88 18.75
C ILE A 59 -3.29 3.42 19.89
N GLU A 60 -3.88 2.23 19.79
CA GLU A 60 -4.70 1.64 20.86
C GLU A 60 -3.90 1.46 22.15
N GLN A 61 -2.69 0.90 22.05
CA GLN A 61 -1.79 0.75 23.19
C GLN A 61 -1.43 2.12 23.77
N GLY A 62 -1.05 3.09 22.94
CA GLY A 62 -0.70 4.43 23.39
C GLY A 62 -1.86 5.15 24.10
N ARG A 63 -3.10 4.94 23.66
CA ARG A 63 -4.30 5.40 24.37
C ARG A 63 -4.47 4.71 25.72
N ALA A 64 -4.34 3.38 25.75
CA ALA A 64 -4.53 2.58 26.95
C ALA A 64 -3.49 2.87 28.04
N THR A 65 -2.27 3.26 27.65
CA THR A 65 -1.17 3.56 28.58
C THR A 65 -0.87 5.05 28.76
N GLU A 66 -1.67 5.94 28.16
CA GLU A 66 -1.46 7.39 28.19
C GLU A 66 -0.10 7.84 27.64
N THR A 67 0.40 7.12 26.61
CA THR A 67 1.71 7.36 25.98
C THR A 67 1.58 7.68 24.48
N LEU A 68 0.61 8.55 24.13
CA LEU A 68 0.38 8.92 22.73
C LEU A 68 1.54 9.73 22.14
N ASP A 69 2.21 10.55 22.94
CA ASP A 69 3.31 11.41 22.50
C ASP A 69 4.56 10.59 22.15
N GLU A 70 4.79 9.48 22.85
CA GLU A 70 5.89 8.55 22.60
C GLU A 70 5.69 7.75 21.31
N VAL A 71 4.43 7.46 20.97
CA VAL A 71 4.09 6.61 19.81
C VAL A 71 3.61 7.39 18.60
N GLY A 72 3.36 8.70 18.73
CA GLY A 72 2.74 9.51 17.67
C GLY A 72 3.54 9.52 16.38
N LEU A 73 4.85 9.77 16.45
CA LEU A 73 5.70 9.76 15.25
C LEU A 73 5.88 8.36 14.65
N PRO A 74 6.16 7.29 15.45
CA PRO A 74 6.16 5.92 14.94
C PRO A 74 4.83 5.47 14.32
N ALA A 75 3.68 5.80 14.93
CA ALA A 75 2.36 5.48 14.40
C ALA A 75 2.14 6.19 13.06
N PHE A 76 2.43 7.49 12.99
CA PHE A 76 2.34 8.25 11.74
C PHE A 76 3.25 7.70 10.63
N TYR A 77 4.47 7.27 10.97
CA TYR A 77 5.34 6.59 10.02
C TYR A 77 4.68 5.33 9.42
N LEU A 78 4.09 4.49 10.27
CA LEU A 78 3.42 3.26 9.83
C LEU A 78 2.22 3.57 8.93
N GLN A 79 1.42 4.56 9.32
CA GLN A 79 0.26 5.05 8.55
C GLN A 79 0.64 5.53 7.16
N ARG A 80 1.62 6.43 7.09
CA ARG A 80 2.12 6.99 5.85
C ARG A 80 2.74 5.92 4.94
N HIS A 81 3.44 4.95 5.52
CA HIS A 81 4.04 3.87 4.74
C HIS A 81 3.00 2.84 4.27
N ALA A 82 1.91 2.63 5.01
CA ALA A 82 0.79 1.82 4.52
C ALA A 82 0.24 2.42 3.21
N ILE A 83 -0.03 3.73 3.16
CA ILE A 83 -0.49 4.39 1.92
C ILE A 83 0.54 4.28 0.79
N GLU A 84 1.83 4.46 1.09
CA GLU A 84 2.89 4.29 0.08
C GLU A 84 2.80 2.90 -0.57
N LEU A 85 2.67 1.85 0.24
CA LEU A 85 2.59 0.47 -0.24
C LEU A 85 1.30 0.21 -1.02
N LEU A 86 0.16 0.77 -0.57
CA LEU A 86 -1.10 0.70 -1.29
C LEU A 86 -0.98 1.33 -2.68
N LEU A 87 -0.49 2.58 -2.77
CA LEU A 87 -0.30 3.30 -4.03
C LEU A 87 0.62 2.54 -4.99
N LYS A 88 1.73 1.98 -4.48
CA LYS A 88 2.66 1.18 -5.29
C LYS A 88 2.02 -0.13 -5.78
N SER A 89 1.15 -0.77 -4.99
CA SER A 89 0.40 -1.94 -5.43
C SER A 89 -0.56 -1.58 -6.58
N LEU A 90 -1.33 -0.50 -6.43
CA LEU A 90 -2.26 -0.03 -7.47
C LEU A 90 -1.54 0.36 -8.76
N LEU A 91 -0.41 1.06 -8.66
CA LEU A 91 0.43 1.37 -9.83
C LEU A 91 0.95 0.09 -10.50
N SER A 92 1.31 -0.93 -9.72
CA SER A 92 1.76 -2.22 -10.27
C SER A 92 0.64 -2.93 -11.03
N TRP A 93 -0.61 -2.83 -10.57
CA TRP A 93 -1.77 -3.30 -11.33
C TRP A 93 -1.89 -2.58 -12.67
N LEU A 94 -1.79 -1.25 -12.68
CA LEU A 94 -1.84 -0.47 -13.93
C LEU A 94 -0.72 -0.84 -14.90
N THR A 95 0.51 -1.07 -14.40
CA THR A 95 1.62 -1.51 -15.27
C THR A 95 1.35 -2.90 -15.86
N ASN A 96 0.82 -3.84 -15.07
CA ASN A 96 0.47 -5.18 -15.56
C ASN A 96 -0.65 -5.13 -16.60
N ILE A 97 -1.67 -4.28 -16.40
CA ILE A 97 -2.76 -4.06 -17.37
C ILE A 97 -2.22 -3.45 -18.68
N SER A 98 -1.32 -2.48 -18.57
CA SER A 98 -0.62 -1.89 -19.71
C SER A 98 0.14 -2.96 -20.49
N ASP A 99 0.98 -3.76 -19.82
CA ASP A 99 1.79 -4.82 -20.45
C ASP A 99 0.90 -5.82 -21.21
N LEU A 100 -0.14 -6.36 -20.58
CA LEU A 100 -1.07 -7.30 -21.24
C LEU A 100 -1.78 -6.69 -22.45
N ARG A 101 -2.17 -5.42 -22.38
CA ARG A 101 -2.81 -4.74 -23.53
C ARG A 101 -1.83 -4.52 -24.68
N ASN A 102 -0.55 -4.29 -24.39
CA ASN A 102 0.48 -4.19 -25.42
C ASN A 102 0.73 -5.55 -26.07
N ASP A 103 0.83 -6.62 -25.28
CA ASP A 103 1.02 -7.99 -25.78
C ASP A 103 -0.15 -8.42 -26.68
N LEU A 104 -1.37 -8.00 -26.35
CA LEU A 104 -2.57 -8.22 -27.16
C LEU A 104 -2.72 -7.25 -28.35
N GLY A 105 -1.82 -6.28 -28.52
CA GLY A 105 -1.90 -5.25 -29.57
C GLY A 105 -3.07 -4.26 -29.43
N ARG A 106 -3.67 -4.16 -28.23
CA ARG A 106 -4.85 -3.33 -27.92
C ARG A 106 -4.50 -1.91 -27.47
N SER A 107 -3.27 -1.69 -27.02
CA SER A 107 -2.76 -0.39 -26.63
C SER A 107 -1.26 -0.28 -26.93
N LYS A 108 -0.75 0.95 -27.03
CA LYS A 108 0.68 1.27 -27.05
C LYS A 108 1.12 2.07 -25.82
N GLU A 109 0.18 2.34 -24.91
CA GLU A 109 0.47 3.07 -23.68
C GLU A 109 1.40 2.25 -22.80
N GLN A 110 2.45 2.91 -22.31
CA GLN A 110 3.53 2.31 -21.54
C GLN A 110 3.82 3.18 -20.33
N PRO A 111 4.18 2.61 -19.18
CA PRO A 111 4.58 3.39 -18.03
C PRO A 111 5.83 4.21 -18.36
N SER A 112 5.80 5.50 -18.04
CA SER A 112 6.94 6.40 -18.24
C SER A 112 8.13 5.99 -17.39
N ASP A 113 9.33 6.39 -17.79
CA ASP A 113 10.54 6.13 -16.99
C ASP A 113 10.47 6.78 -15.61
N ASP A 114 9.82 7.95 -15.50
CA ASP A 114 9.60 8.62 -14.22
C ASP A 114 8.64 7.82 -13.32
N LEU A 115 7.56 7.24 -13.87
CA LEU A 115 6.67 6.36 -13.12
C LEU A 115 7.41 5.11 -12.66
N LYS A 116 8.18 4.46 -13.54
CA LYS A 116 8.98 3.26 -13.21
C LYS A 116 9.99 3.56 -12.09
N ASP A 117 10.64 4.73 -12.13
CA ASP A 117 11.56 5.15 -11.08
C ASP A 117 10.83 5.46 -9.78
N ALA A 118 9.69 6.16 -9.85
CA ALA A 118 8.87 6.50 -8.69
C ALA A 118 8.34 5.25 -7.98
N LEU A 119 7.87 4.25 -8.73
CA LEU A 119 7.41 2.96 -8.20
C LEU A 119 8.51 2.28 -7.36
N ARG A 120 9.76 2.37 -7.81
CA ARG A 120 10.91 1.73 -7.15
C ARG A 120 11.47 2.54 -5.99
N LYS A 121 11.51 3.87 -6.10
CA LYS A 121 12.34 4.72 -5.24
C LYS A 121 11.61 5.84 -4.54
N SER A 122 10.47 6.29 -5.07
CA SER A 122 9.79 7.44 -4.49
C SER A 122 9.09 7.08 -3.20
N HIS A 123 9.13 8.03 -2.26
CA HIS A 123 8.38 8.03 -1.02
C HIS A 123 7.37 9.21 -1.01
N ASP A 124 7.25 9.98 -2.09
CA ASP A 124 6.32 11.09 -2.18
C ASP A 124 4.92 10.58 -2.53
N LEU A 125 4.01 10.62 -1.54
CA LEU A 125 2.64 10.13 -1.72
C LEU A 125 1.87 10.91 -2.78
N LYS A 126 2.10 12.23 -2.89
CA LYS A 126 1.44 13.09 -3.87
C LYS A 126 1.91 12.75 -5.27
N LYS A 127 3.22 12.54 -5.44
CA LYS A 127 3.78 12.08 -6.73
C LYS A 127 3.21 10.72 -7.14
N LEU A 128 3.20 9.75 -6.23
CA LEU A 128 2.67 8.41 -6.50
C LEU A 128 1.18 8.45 -6.87
N HIS A 129 0.38 9.24 -6.15
CA HIS A 129 -1.04 9.43 -6.46
C HIS A 129 -1.27 10.15 -7.80
N GLY A 130 -0.45 11.16 -8.12
CA GLY A 130 -0.46 11.82 -9.43
C GLY A 130 -0.24 10.83 -10.57
N HIS A 131 0.78 9.98 -10.47
CA HIS A 131 1.01 8.91 -11.44
C HIS A 131 -0.17 7.93 -11.54
N LEU A 132 -0.82 7.60 -10.41
CA LEU A 132 -1.97 6.70 -10.40
C LEU A 132 -3.12 7.27 -11.22
N LEU A 133 -3.43 8.56 -11.05
CA LEU A 133 -4.48 9.25 -11.80
C LEU A 133 -4.12 9.41 -13.28
N GLU A 134 -2.93 9.93 -13.57
CA GLU A 134 -2.49 10.20 -14.95
C GLU A 134 -2.40 8.92 -15.78
N PHE A 135 -1.76 7.88 -15.23
CA PHE A 135 -1.58 6.63 -15.96
C PHE A 135 -2.87 5.80 -16.02
N GLY A 136 -3.69 5.82 -14.96
CA GLY A 136 -5.01 5.21 -14.98
C GLY A 136 -5.90 5.81 -16.08
N ALA A 137 -5.90 7.14 -16.20
CA ALA A 137 -6.63 7.85 -17.25
C ALA A 137 -6.10 7.52 -18.66
N ALA A 138 -4.77 7.48 -18.86
CA ALA A 138 -4.17 7.07 -20.13
C ALA A 138 -4.58 5.63 -20.53
N LEU A 139 -4.75 4.76 -19.54
CA LEU A 139 -5.25 3.40 -19.73
C LEU A 139 -6.78 3.31 -19.79
N ASN A 140 -7.54 4.40 -19.71
CA ASN A 140 -9.01 4.36 -19.60
C ASN A 140 -9.51 3.40 -18.51
N VAL A 141 -8.81 3.38 -17.37
CA VAL A 141 -9.23 2.66 -16.16
C VAL A 141 -9.98 3.65 -15.27
N PRO A 142 -11.04 3.21 -14.55
CA PRO A 142 -11.75 4.07 -13.62
C PRO A 142 -10.81 4.72 -12.59
N PRO A 143 -11.09 5.96 -12.14
CA PRO A 143 -10.24 6.61 -11.14
C PRO A 143 -10.43 5.94 -9.76
N PRO A 144 -9.41 5.98 -8.89
CA PRO A 144 -9.55 5.57 -7.50
C PRO A 144 -10.56 6.49 -6.75
N PRO A 145 -11.10 6.04 -5.60
CA PRO A 145 -11.97 6.85 -4.75
C PRO A 145 -11.33 8.20 -4.37
N ALA A 146 -12.10 9.29 -4.42
CA ALA A 146 -11.61 10.64 -4.16
C ALA A 146 -11.08 10.80 -2.72
N GLU A 147 -11.62 10.02 -1.79
CA GLU A 147 -11.22 9.94 -0.39
C GLU A 147 -9.74 9.59 -0.24
N LEU A 148 -9.18 8.79 -1.16
CA LEU A 148 -7.74 8.46 -1.15
C LEU A 148 -6.89 9.72 -1.32
N GLY A 149 -7.28 10.58 -2.27
CA GLY A 149 -6.64 11.87 -2.48
C GLY A 149 -6.77 12.80 -1.28
N SER A 150 -7.96 12.86 -0.66
CA SER A 150 -8.19 13.67 0.54
C SER A 150 -7.34 13.23 1.74
N LEU A 151 -7.16 11.93 1.94
CA LEU A 151 -6.30 11.39 2.99
C LEU A 151 -4.83 11.72 2.75
N ILE A 152 -4.35 11.58 1.50
CA ILE A 152 -2.97 11.93 1.12
C ILE A 152 -2.70 13.42 1.34
N GLU A 153 -3.64 14.29 0.99
CA GLU A 153 -3.52 15.71 1.26
C GLU A 153 -3.46 16.00 2.76
N SER A 154 -4.29 15.34 3.57
CA SER A 154 -4.29 15.48 5.03
C SER A 154 -2.96 15.03 5.65
N MET A 155 -2.41 13.90 5.22
CA MET A 155 -1.08 13.45 5.65
C MET A 155 0.03 14.42 5.21
N GLY A 156 -0.07 14.97 4.00
CA GLY A 156 0.88 15.94 3.45
C GLY A 156 0.88 17.30 4.16
N GLN A 157 -0.14 17.63 4.94
CA GLN A 157 -0.14 18.82 5.80
C GLN A 157 0.75 18.63 7.04
N VAL A 158 0.94 17.38 7.48
CA VAL A 158 1.82 17.01 8.60
C VAL A 158 3.25 16.74 8.10
N GLU A 159 3.37 16.01 6.99
CA GLU A 159 4.65 15.56 6.46
C GLU A 159 5.40 16.67 5.67
N ILE A 160 6.42 17.26 6.29
CA ILE A 160 7.22 18.34 5.64
C ILE A 160 8.10 17.78 4.51
N THR A 161 8.61 16.55 4.65
CA THR A 161 9.42 15.84 3.65
C THR A 161 9.14 14.34 3.69
N GLU A 162 9.41 13.61 2.60
CA GLU A 162 9.14 12.17 2.47
C GLU A 162 9.82 11.23 3.51
N THR A 163 10.83 11.75 4.24
CA THR A 163 11.54 11.02 5.30
C THR A 163 11.32 11.62 6.68
N TRP A 164 10.38 12.57 6.79
CA TRP A 164 10.18 13.39 7.98
C TRP A 164 9.89 12.57 9.23
N SER A 165 9.07 11.52 9.08
CA SER A 165 8.71 10.61 10.17
C SER A 165 9.77 9.56 10.53
N ARG A 166 10.87 9.48 9.76
CA ARG A 166 11.91 8.45 9.90
C ARG A 166 13.17 8.95 10.60
N TYR A 167 13.52 10.21 10.40
CA TYR A 167 14.80 10.76 10.86
C TYR A 167 14.57 12.07 11.61
N SER A 168 15.48 12.45 12.49
CA SER A 168 15.45 13.77 13.15
C SER A 168 15.82 14.92 12.19
N SER A 169 16.49 14.60 11.08
CA SER A 169 16.82 15.55 10.02
C SER A 169 17.05 14.84 8.68
N SER A 170 16.98 15.59 7.59
CA SER A 170 17.35 15.14 6.23
C SER A 170 18.12 16.23 5.49
N SER A 171 18.48 15.97 4.23
CA SER A 171 19.04 16.97 3.34
C SER A 171 18.16 17.10 2.09
N LYS A 172 17.82 18.33 1.71
CA LYS A 172 17.08 18.65 0.49
C LYS A 172 17.97 19.46 -0.45
N LYS A 173 17.87 19.23 -1.76
CA LYS A 173 18.52 20.12 -2.74
C LYS A 173 17.78 21.45 -2.83
N SER A 174 18.51 22.56 -2.73
CA SER A 174 18.00 23.90 -3.02
C SER A 174 17.78 24.07 -4.52
N LYS A 175 17.09 25.16 -4.90
CA LYS A 175 16.93 25.54 -6.31
C LYS A 175 18.27 25.75 -7.02
N ASP A 176 19.30 26.13 -6.27
CA ASP A 176 20.67 26.36 -6.78
C ASP A 176 21.56 25.11 -6.73
N GLY A 177 20.99 23.94 -6.40
CA GLY A 177 21.69 22.65 -6.35
C GLY A 177 22.47 22.38 -5.06
N ALA A 178 22.58 23.35 -4.15
CA ALA A 178 23.20 23.15 -2.84
C ALA A 178 22.36 22.24 -1.94
N ARG A 179 22.99 21.41 -1.10
CA ARG A 179 22.27 20.61 -0.10
C ARG A 179 21.98 21.47 1.14
N ILE A 180 20.71 21.64 1.45
CA ILE A 180 20.24 22.30 2.67
C ILE A 180 19.83 21.21 3.66
N GLN A 181 20.33 21.31 4.89
CA GLN A 181 19.90 20.43 5.97
C GLN A 181 18.52 20.87 6.47
N VAL A 182 17.60 19.92 6.60
CA VAL A 182 16.24 20.14 7.09
C VAL A 182 16.12 19.44 8.44
N LYS A 183 15.90 20.21 9.51
CA LYS A 183 15.50 19.65 10.81
C LYS A 183 14.02 19.32 10.73
N HIS A 184 13.64 18.09 11.04
CA HIS A 184 12.26 17.62 10.81
C HIS A 184 11.29 18.14 11.86
N ILE A 185 11.62 18.02 13.15
CA ILE A 185 10.75 18.45 14.25
C ILE A 185 11.50 19.48 15.09
N PRO A 186 11.65 20.72 14.60
CA PRO A 186 12.29 21.79 15.36
C PRO A 186 11.40 22.34 16.49
N GLU A 187 10.08 22.22 16.33
CA GLU A 187 9.02 22.77 17.19
C GLU A 187 7.98 21.69 17.48
N GLU A 188 7.12 21.93 18.46
CA GLU A 188 5.98 21.07 18.76
C GLU A 188 5.05 20.98 17.55
N ILE A 189 4.55 19.77 17.30
CA ILE A 189 3.69 19.44 16.17
C ILE A 189 2.53 18.61 16.69
N LEU A 190 1.34 18.85 16.14
CA LEU A 190 0.18 18.02 16.42
C LEU A 190 0.00 17.05 15.26
N ILE A 191 0.09 15.75 15.55
CA ILE A 191 -0.17 14.70 14.57
C ILE A 191 -1.50 14.04 14.92
N PRO A 192 -2.55 14.19 14.09
CA PRO A 192 -3.87 13.61 14.37
C PRO A 192 -3.89 12.11 14.01
N ILE A 193 -3.02 11.31 14.64
CA ILE A 193 -2.82 9.89 14.30
C ILE A 193 -4.10 9.06 14.38
N VAL A 194 -5.05 9.40 15.25
CA VAL A 194 -6.32 8.68 15.35
C VAL A 194 -7.18 8.95 14.11
N GLU A 195 -7.38 10.22 13.77
CA GLU A 195 -8.20 10.62 12.61
C GLU A 195 -7.59 10.09 11.31
N LEU A 196 -6.26 10.12 11.21
CA LEU A 196 -5.53 9.52 10.08
C LEU A 196 -5.71 8.00 10.04
N GLN A 197 -5.79 7.32 11.18
CA GLN A 197 -6.04 5.87 11.23
C GLN A 197 -7.45 5.55 10.76
N GLU A 198 -8.45 6.29 11.23
CA GLU A 198 -9.84 6.10 10.82
C GLU A 198 -10.02 6.32 9.31
N GLY A 199 -9.38 7.37 8.77
CA GLY A 199 -9.31 7.59 7.32
C GLY A 199 -8.64 6.45 6.57
N LEU A 200 -7.53 5.92 7.10
CA LEU A 200 -6.84 4.77 6.51
C LEU A 200 -7.70 3.51 6.47
N ASP A 201 -8.39 3.22 7.57
CA ASP A 201 -9.25 2.04 7.66
C ASP A 201 -10.42 2.13 6.68
N ALA A 202 -11.00 3.33 6.50
CA ALA A 202 -12.01 3.58 5.48
C ALA A 202 -11.46 3.37 4.06
N ILE A 203 -10.28 3.90 3.75
CA ILE A 203 -9.61 3.68 2.45
C ILE A 203 -9.30 2.21 2.22
N ALA A 204 -8.85 1.48 3.25
CA ALA A 204 -8.55 0.07 3.13
C ALA A 204 -9.79 -0.76 2.76
N VAL A 205 -10.99 -0.33 3.17
CA VAL A 205 -12.27 -0.95 2.78
C VAL A 205 -12.64 -0.63 1.34
N LEU A 206 -12.44 0.61 0.89
CA LEU A 206 -12.82 1.03 -0.47
C LEU A 206 -11.85 0.54 -1.55
N VAL A 207 -10.57 0.42 -1.22
CA VAL A 207 -9.51 0.28 -2.22
C VAL A 207 -8.88 -1.11 -2.24
N SER A 208 -8.67 -1.75 -1.10
CA SER A 208 -7.88 -3.00 -1.04
C SER A 208 -8.77 -4.23 -1.02
N ALA A 209 -8.44 -5.22 -1.84
CA ALA A 209 -9.13 -6.50 -1.89
C ALA A 209 -8.87 -7.32 -0.61
N ARG A 210 -9.71 -7.13 0.42
CA ARG A 210 -9.60 -7.77 1.74
C ARG A 210 -10.46 -9.03 1.89
N VAL A 211 -11.40 -9.21 0.97
CA VAL A 211 -12.37 -10.30 0.89
C VAL A 211 -12.33 -10.89 -0.52
N ALA A 212 -12.60 -12.18 -0.69
CA ALA A 212 -12.78 -12.73 -2.03
C ALA A 212 -14.08 -12.18 -2.63
N PHE A 213 -14.04 -11.77 -3.90
CA PHE A 213 -15.20 -11.21 -4.64
C PHE A 213 -15.75 -9.92 -4.02
N GLY A 214 -14.86 -9.02 -3.60
CA GLY A 214 -15.24 -7.69 -3.14
C GLY A 214 -15.63 -6.77 -4.29
N GLU A 215 -16.08 -5.56 -3.92
CA GLU A 215 -16.35 -4.45 -4.84
C GLU A 215 -15.35 -3.31 -4.59
N THR A 216 -14.09 -3.66 -4.36
CA THR A 216 -13.03 -2.66 -4.10
C THR A 216 -12.40 -2.19 -5.40
N TYR A 217 -11.72 -1.05 -5.36
CA TYR A 217 -10.97 -0.56 -6.52
C TYR A 217 -9.91 -1.58 -7.00
N GLU A 218 -9.24 -2.29 -6.09
CA GLU A 218 -8.29 -3.35 -6.46
C GLU A 218 -8.98 -4.55 -7.12
N ASP A 219 -10.20 -4.91 -6.71
CA ASP A 219 -10.99 -5.95 -7.38
C ASP A 219 -11.32 -5.54 -8.83
N GLU A 220 -11.68 -4.28 -9.05
CA GLU A 220 -11.96 -3.75 -10.40
C GLU A 220 -10.71 -3.80 -11.30
N LEU A 221 -9.54 -3.42 -10.78
CA LEU A 221 -8.26 -3.57 -11.51
C LEU A 221 -7.94 -5.04 -11.81
N HIS A 222 -8.16 -5.91 -10.83
CA HIS A 222 -7.97 -7.34 -10.98
C HIS A 222 -8.88 -7.91 -12.07
N ASP A 223 -10.14 -7.52 -12.14
CA ASP A 223 -11.08 -8.02 -13.15
C ASP A 223 -10.68 -7.61 -14.57
N ILE A 224 -10.22 -6.37 -14.74
CA ILE A 224 -9.64 -5.91 -16.01
C ILE A 224 -8.44 -6.76 -16.38
N TRP A 225 -7.52 -6.97 -15.43
CA TRP A 225 -6.33 -7.81 -15.65
C TRP A 225 -6.70 -9.25 -15.97
N ALA A 226 -7.63 -9.85 -15.23
CA ALA A 226 -8.04 -11.25 -15.38
C ALA A 226 -8.66 -11.51 -16.76
N GLN A 227 -9.49 -10.57 -17.23
CA GLN A 227 -10.06 -10.64 -18.58
C GLN A 227 -8.96 -10.55 -19.66
N LEU A 228 -8.02 -9.62 -19.52
CA LEU A 228 -6.89 -9.50 -20.46
C LEU A 228 -6.01 -10.75 -20.47
N ASN A 229 -5.71 -11.30 -19.29
CA ASN A 229 -4.91 -12.50 -19.18
C ASN A 229 -5.61 -13.70 -19.82
N ALA A 230 -6.92 -13.86 -19.61
CA ALA A 230 -7.73 -14.90 -20.24
C ALA A 230 -7.80 -14.76 -21.76
N ASP A 231 -7.79 -13.52 -22.28
CA ASP A 231 -7.75 -13.26 -23.71
C ASP A 231 -6.39 -13.63 -24.31
N LEU A 232 -5.30 -13.37 -23.60
CA LEU A 232 -3.94 -13.74 -24.02
C LEU A 232 -3.75 -15.26 -24.08
N ASP A 233 -4.30 -15.99 -23.10
CA ASP A 233 -4.28 -17.47 -23.10
C ASP A 233 -5.05 -18.10 -24.27
N ARG A 234 -5.92 -17.33 -24.94
CA ARG A 234 -6.72 -17.77 -26.10
C ARG A 234 -6.15 -17.33 -27.45
N ALA A 235 -5.18 -16.41 -27.46
CA ALA A 235 -4.55 -15.86 -28.66
C ALA A 235 -3.41 -16.75 -29.16
#